data_AF-A0A7X3Q1D0-F1
#
_entry.id   AF-A0A7X3Q1D0-F1
#
_cell.length_a   1.000
_cell.length_b   1.000
_cell.length_c   1.000
_cell.angle_alpha   90.00
_cell.angle_beta   90.00
_cell.angle_gamma   90.00
#
_symmetry.space_group_name_H-M   'P 1'
#
loop_
_entity.id
_entity.type
_entity.pdbx_description
1 polymer ?
#
loop_
_entity_poly.entity_id
_entity_poly.type
_entity_poly.pdbx_seq_one_letter_code
_entity_poly.pdbx_strand_id
1 'polypeptide(L)'
;TAAYLSGLSEVAREGDWSLAHGTLRQPLWEYLITEEAAEGHFALQETPYSAVGHTHVPLLVRQGTAGVEGETPVPGEAVALGEGLLCVNPGSVGQPRDGDPQSSYALIDTEAGTVTHYRVPYDIGETQRRMEEAGLPRGLAERLGYGR
;
A
#
# COMPACT_ATOMS: atom_id res chain seq x y z
N THR A 1 4.51 21.74 4.09
CA THR A 1 4.11 22.97 3.35
C THR A 1 3.89 22.62 1.88
N ALA A 2 3.28 23.49 1.06
CA ALA A 2 3.12 23.22 -0.37
C ALA A 2 4.46 22.94 -1.09
N ALA A 3 5.51 23.69 -0.73
CA ALA A 3 6.86 23.51 -1.25
C ALA A 3 7.46 22.12 -0.95
N TYR A 4 7.12 21.55 0.21
CA TYR A 4 7.53 20.18 0.56
C TYR A 4 6.87 19.16 -0.39
N LEU A 5 5.56 19.26 -0.61
CA LEU A 5 4.83 18.33 -1.48
C LEU A 5 5.29 18.42 -2.94
N SER A 6 5.52 19.62 -3.46
CA SER A 6 5.98 19.82 -4.84
C SER A 6 7.40 19.31 -5.11
N GLY A 7 8.20 19.08 -4.05
CA GLY A 7 9.55 18.55 -4.17
C GLY A 7 9.63 17.03 -4.20
N LEU A 8 8.51 16.31 -4.01
CA LEU A 8 8.48 14.86 -4.00
C LEU A 8 8.42 14.30 -5.42
N SER A 9 9.20 13.26 -5.69
CA SER A 9 9.13 12.51 -6.93
C SER A 9 7.89 11.61 -6.96
N GLU A 10 7.26 11.46 -8.12
CA GLU A 10 6.12 10.55 -8.30
C GLU A 10 6.54 9.08 -8.20
N VAL A 11 7.77 8.78 -8.61
CA VAL A 11 8.42 7.48 -8.46
C VAL A 11 9.79 7.69 -7.82
N ALA A 12 10.08 6.94 -6.77
CA ALA A 12 11.40 6.86 -6.15
C ALA A 12 12.03 5.48 -6.40
N ARG A 13 13.35 5.42 -6.38
CA ARG A 13 14.11 4.15 -6.41
C ARG A 13 15.10 4.12 -5.26
N GLU A 14 15.12 3.02 -4.52
CA GLU A 14 15.97 2.82 -3.34
C GLU A 14 16.52 1.38 -3.38
N GLY A 15 17.79 1.19 -3.72
CA GLY A 15 18.37 -0.14 -3.92
C GLY A 15 17.57 -0.96 -4.94
N ASP A 16 17.10 -2.14 -4.50
CA ASP A 16 16.29 -3.06 -5.32
C ASP A 16 14.79 -2.74 -5.33
N TRP A 17 14.38 -1.54 -4.91
CA TRP A 17 12.98 -1.12 -4.79
C TRP A 17 12.61 0.03 -5.70
N SER A 18 11.47 -0.08 -6.37
CA SER A 18 10.75 1.03 -7.01
C SER A 18 9.51 1.39 -6.19
N LEU A 19 9.30 2.67 -5.89
CA LEU A 19 8.25 3.15 -5.01
C LEU A 19 7.34 4.12 -5.75
N ALA A 20 6.03 3.88 -5.76
CA ALA A 20 5.03 4.75 -6.36
C ALA A 20 3.77 4.85 -5.48
N HIS A 21 2.94 5.87 -5.68
CA HIS A 21 1.66 5.94 -4.95
C HIS A 21 0.62 4.97 -5.55
N GLY A 22 0.38 5.07 -6.86
CA GLY A 22 -0.38 4.13 -7.68
C GLY A 22 0.52 3.07 -8.32
N THR A 23 0.30 2.71 -9.58
CA THR A 23 1.16 1.76 -10.33
C THR A 23 2.36 2.47 -10.97
N LEU A 24 3.40 1.74 -11.40
CA LEU A 24 4.49 2.33 -12.20
C LEU A 24 4.04 2.83 -13.58
N ARG A 25 2.89 2.35 -14.08
CA ARG A 25 2.27 2.82 -15.34
C ARG A 25 1.59 4.17 -15.19
N GLN A 26 0.92 4.41 -14.06
CA GLN A 26 0.36 5.71 -13.69
C GLN A 26 0.61 6.00 -12.19
N PRO A 27 1.78 6.54 -11.84
CA PRO A 27 2.29 6.64 -10.46
C PRO A 27 1.41 7.34 -9.44
N LEU A 28 0.45 8.16 -9.89
CA LEU A 28 -0.42 8.94 -8.99
C LEU A 28 -1.88 8.49 -8.95
N TRP A 29 -2.35 7.73 -9.94
CA TRP A 29 -3.79 7.63 -10.22
C TRP A 29 -4.33 6.21 -10.37
N GLU A 30 -3.51 5.26 -10.83
CA GLU A 30 -4.01 3.92 -11.10
C GLU A 30 -3.98 3.05 -9.85
N TYR A 31 -5.11 2.38 -9.59
CA TYR A 31 -5.24 1.37 -8.56
C TYR A 31 -4.73 0.02 -9.07
N LEU A 32 -3.84 -0.62 -8.33
CA LEU A 32 -3.42 -2.00 -8.61
C LEU A 32 -4.46 -2.98 -8.03
N ILE A 33 -5.56 -3.18 -8.75
CA ILE A 33 -6.70 -4.03 -8.31
C ILE A 33 -7.19 -5.01 -9.39
N THR A 34 -6.56 -5.00 -10.58
CA THR A 34 -6.87 -5.92 -11.69
C THR A 34 -5.58 -6.53 -12.22
N GLU A 35 -5.70 -7.67 -12.89
CA GLU A 35 -4.57 -8.33 -13.57
C GLU A 35 -3.94 -7.41 -14.63
N GLU A 36 -4.74 -6.74 -15.46
CA GLU A 36 -4.25 -5.77 -16.46
C GLU A 36 -3.45 -4.62 -15.85
N ALA A 37 -3.86 -4.11 -14.68
CA ALA A 37 -3.13 -3.06 -13.97
C ALA A 37 -1.79 -3.58 -13.45
N ALA A 38 -1.76 -4.82 -12.95
CA ALA A 38 -0.54 -5.45 -12.46
C ALA A 38 0.43 -5.80 -13.61
N GLU A 39 -0.06 -6.33 -14.73
CA GLU A 39 0.75 -6.57 -15.93
C GLU A 39 1.35 -5.26 -16.46
N GLY A 40 0.55 -4.20 -16.53
CA GLY A 40 1.00 -2.87 -16.91
C GLY A 40 2.04 -2.28 -15.95
N HIS A 41 1.90 -2.56 -14.65
CA HIS A 41 2.90 -2.22 -13.64
C HIS A 41 4.21 -2.97 -13.89
N PHE A 42 4.17 -4.30 -13.99
CA PHE A 42 5.38 -5.14 -14.13
C PHE A 42 6.11 -4.93 -15.45
N ALA A 43 5.40 -4.59 -16.52
CA ALA A 43 6.02 -4.24 -17.81
C ALA A 43 6.96 -3.02 -17.73
N LEU A 44 6.79 -2.17 -16.71
CA LEU A 44 7.62 -0.97 -16.47
C LEU A 44 8.49 -1.09 -15.22
N GLN A 45 8.42 -2.21 -14.50
CA GLN A 45 9.19 -2.42 -13.29
C GLN A 45 10.62 -2.85 -13.65
N GLU A 46 11.59 -2.02 -13.30
CA GLU A 46 13.01 -2.25 -13.58
C GLU A 46 13.76 -2.92 -12.40
N THR A 47 13.17 -2.90 -11.21
CA THR A 47 13.75 -3.46 -9.98
C THR A 47 13.07 -4.76 -9.58
N PRO A 48 13.75 -5.67 -8.85
CA PRO A 48 13.13 -6.91 -8.37
C PRO A 48 11.86 -6.66 -7.56
N TYR A 49 11.87 -5.61 -6.74
CA TYR A 49 10.77 -5.31 -5.83
C TYR A 49 10.19 -3.93 -6.10
N SER A 50 8.90 -3.78 -5.83
CA SER A 50 8.22 -2.50 -5.82
C SER A 50 7.26 -2.38 -4.65
N ALA A 51 6.97 -1.14 -4.26
CA ALA A 51 5.90 -0.85 -3.31
C ALA A 51 4.95 0.22 -3.86
N VAL A 52 3.67 -0.04 -3.69
CA VAL A 52 2.56 0.83 -4.11
C VAL A 52 1.61 1.07 -2.93
N GLY A 53 0.72 2.04 -3.07
CA GLY A 53 -0.34 2.30 -2.10
C GLY A 53 -1.68 2.50 -2.80
N HIS A 54 -2.27 3.67 -2.58
CA HIS A 54 -3.49 4.18 -3.21
C HIS A 54 -4.80 3.42 -2.91
N THR A 55 -4.82 2.09 -3.01
CA THR A 55 -6.00 1.24 -2.75
C THR A 55 -6.46 1.28 -1.29
N HIS A 56 -5.51 1.48 -0.37
CA HIS A 56 -5.67 1.34 1.08
C HIS A 56 -6.01 -0.09 1.54
N VAL A 57 -5.65 -1.09 0.72
CA VAL A 57 -5.87 -2.51 0.97
C VAL A 57 -4.53 -3.23 0.85
N PRO A 58 -4.04 -3.93 1.90
CA PRO A 58 -2.81 -4.71 1.81
C PRO A 58 -2.91 -5.79 0.74
N LEU A 59 -1.85 -5.92 -0.05
CA LEU A 59 -1.81 -6.84 -1.17
C LEU A 59 -0.35 -7.19 -1.46
N LEU A 60 -0.09 -8.45 -1.78
CA LEU A 60 1.14 -8.90 -2.41
C LEU A 60 0.80 -9.37 -3.81
N VAL A 61 1.58 -8.93 -4.80
CA VAL A 61 1.37 -9.31 -6.20
C VAL A 61 2.68 -9.73 -6.81
N ARG A 62 2.71 -10.91 -7.43
CA ARG A 62 3.89 -11.50 -8.06
C ARG A 62 3.68 -11.69 -9.55
N GLN A 63 4.73 -11.45 -10.32
CA GLN A 63 4.79 -11.90 -11.70
C GLN A 63 5.10 -13.40 -11.73
N GLY A 64 4.08 -14.22 -12.04
CA GLY A 64 4.23 -15.64 -12.28
C GLY A 64 4.61 -15.97 -13.73
N THR A 65 4.78 -17.26 -14.02
CA THR A 65 5.13 -17.74 -15.37
C THR A 65 3.96 -17.73 -16.35
N ALA A 66 2.72 -17.77 -15.85
CA ALA A 66 1.50 -17.84 -16.63
C ALA A 66 0.58 -16.60 -16.46
N GLY A 67 1.03 -15.57 -15.75
CA GLY A 67 0.23 -14.39 -15.43
C GLY A 67 0.66 -13.76 -14.12
N VAL A 68 -0.26 -13.03 -13.50
CA VAL A 68 -0.03 -12.36 -12.22
C VAL A 68 -0.74 -13.09 -11.08
N GLU A 69 -0.05 -13.26 -9.96
CA GLU A 69 -0.59 -13.91 -8.76
C GLU A 69 -0.71 -12.89 -7.63
N GLY A 70 -1.94 -12.69 -7.11
CA GLY A 70 -2.22 -11.76 -6.01
C GLY A 70 -2.68 -12.50 -4.76
N GLU A 71 -2.18 -12.08 -3.60
CA GLU A 71 -2.57 -12.63 -2.30
C GLU A 71 -2.77 -11.53 -1.25
N THR A 72 -3.74 -11.75 -0.36
CA THR A 72 -3.93 -10.91 0.83
C THR A 72 -2.97 -11.38 1.91
N PRO A 73 -2.06 -10.54 2.40
CA PRO A 73 -1.08 -10.94 3.41
C PRO A 73 -1.76 -11.20 4.76
N VAL A 74 -1.27 -12.22 5.48
CA VAL A 74 -1.71 -12.52 6.85
C VAL A 74 -0.92 -11.65 7.83
N PRO A 75 -1.57 -10.83 8.67
CA PRO A 75 -0.86 -9.98 9.61
C PRO A 75 0.05 -10.76 10.57
N GLY A 76 1.32 -10.34 10.67
CA GLY A 76 2.34 -10.95 11.52
C GLY A 76 3.09 -12.13 10.90
N GLU A 77 2.67 -12.61 9.72
CA GLU A 77 3.38 -13.67 9.01
C GLU A 77 4.40 -13.08 8.03
N ALA A 78 5.64 -13.54 8.13
CA ALA A 78 6.71 -13.14 7.22
C ALA A 78 6.61 -13.92 5.91
N VAL A 79 6.56 -13.19 4.80
CA VAL A 79 6.56 -13.73 3.44
C VAL A 79 7.92 -13.46 2.80
N ALA A 80 8.53 -14.48 2.20
CA ALA A 80 9.79 -14.31 1.49
C ALA A 80 9.61 -13.41 0.27
N LEU A 81 10.54 -12.47 0.02
CA LEU A 81 10.52 -11.64 -1.19
C LEU A 81 10.66 -12.51 -2.45
N GLY A 82 11.48 -13.56 -2.36
CA GLY A 82 11.68 -14.54 -3.43
C GLY A 82 12.44 -13.96 -4.63
N GLU A 83 12.44 -14.74 -5.71
CA GLU A 83 13.00 -14.36 -7.01
C GLU A 83 11.89 -13.83 -7.93
N GLY A 84 12.26 -12.98 -8.90
CA GLY A 84 11.32 -12.38 -9.86
C GLY A 84 10.73 -11.05 -9.39
N LEU A 85 9.69 -10.59 -10.08
CA LEU A 85 9.06 -9.29 -9.79
C LEU A 85 7.97 -9.45 -8.73
N LEU A 86 8.08 -8.67 -7.66
CA LEU A 86 7.08 -8.57 -6.59
C LEU A 86 6.69 -7.11 -6.38
N CYS A 87 5.39 -6.87 -6.22
CA CYS A 87 4.83 -5.60 -5.81
C CYS A 87 4.12 -5.75 -4.45
N VAL A 88 4.46 -4.87 -3.51
CA VAL A 88 3.91 -4.84 -2.14
C VAL A 88 2.99 -3.63 -1.99
N ASN A 89 1.77 -3.85 -1.51
CA ASN A 89 0.92 -2.81 -0.96
C ASN A 89 0.84 -2.99 0.56
N PRO A 90 1.30 -2.02 1.37
CA PRO A 90 1.26 -2.12 2.83
C PRO A 90 -0.12 -1.81 3.41
N GLY A 91 -1.10 -1.45 2.58
CA GLY A 91 -2.40 -0.94 3.03
C GLY A 91 -2.36 0.55 3.34
N SER A 92 -3.13 0.96 4.35
CA SER A 92 -3.21 2.36 4.77
C SER A 92 -3.11 2.50 6.28
N VAL A 93 -2.28 3.46 6.71
CA VAL A 93 -2.12 3.80 8.13
C VAL A 93 -3.37 4.51 8.65
N GLY A 94 -3.91 5.47 7.90
CA GLY A 94 -4.94 6.39 8.40
C GLY A 94 -6.36 6.13 7.91
N GLN A 95 -6.53 5.29 6.88
CA GLN A 95 -7.87 4.96 6.35
C GLN A 95 -7.84 3.63 5.59
N PRO A 96 -7.70 2.48 6.28
CA PRO A 96 -7.89 1.16 5.67
C PRO A 96 -9.24 1.06 4.96
N ARG A 97 -9.33 0.26 3.88
CA ARG A 97 -10.56 0.11 3.06
C ARG A 97 -11.01 -1.33 2.85
N ASP A 98 -10.53 -2.24 3.68
CA ASP A 98 -10.75 -3.68 3.57
C ASP A 98 -11.66 -4.24 4.67
N GLY A 99 -12.33 -3.36 5.43
CA GLY A 99 -13.24 -3.77 6.50
C GLY A 99 -12.57 -4.01 7.85
N ASP A 100 -11.23 -3.98 7.93
CA ASP A 100 -10.49 -3.95 9.19
C ASP A 100 -10.12 -2.50 9.53
N PRO A 101 -10.66 -1.92 10.62
CA PRO A 101 -10.41 -0.52 10.96
C PRO A 101 -8.99 -0.28 11.52
N GLN A 102 -8.20 -1.31 11.80
CA GLN A 102 -6.84 -1.15 12.31
C GLN A 102 -5.89 -0.59 11.25
N SER A 103 -4.99 0.31 11.66
CA SER A 103 -3.92 0.85 10.81
C SER A 103 -3.10 -0.28 10.22
N SER A 104 -2.75 -0.17 8.93
CA SER A 104 -1.94 -1.17 8.24
C SER A 104 -0.61 -0.60 7.74
N TYR A 105 0.44 -1.40 7.88
CA TYR A 105 1.76 -1.16 7.31
C TYR A 105 2.48 -2.48 7.04
N ALA A 106 3.62 -2.42 6.34
CA ALA A 106 4.50 -3.56 6.15
C ALA A 106 5.93 -3.23 6.60
N LEU A 107 6.63 -4.22 7.15
CA LEU A 107 8.06 -4.18 7.39
C LEU A 107 8.77 -5.00 6.31
N ILE A 108 9.69 -4.36 5.61
CA ILE A 108 10.58 -5.01 4.65
C ILE A 108 11.92 -5.23 5.36
N ASP A 109 12.28 -6.49 5.56
CA ASP A 109 13.60 -6.88 6.06
C ASP A 109 14.49 -7.22 4.86
N THR A 110 15.37 -6.28 4.52
CA THR A 110 16.29 -6.41 3.37
C THR A 110 17.44 -7.39 3.64
N GLU A 111 17.76 -7.70 4.89
CA GLU A 111 18.80 -8.68 5.22
C GLU A 111 18.24 -10.10 5.18
N ALA A 112 17.05 -10.31 5.77
CA ALA A 112 16.36 -11.59 5.74
C ALA A 112 15.64 -11.88 4.41
N GLY A 113 15.43 -10.85 3.58
CA GLY A 113 14.70 -10.95 2.32
C GLY A 113 13.22 -11.29 2.53
N THR A 114 12.57 -10.63 3.50
CA THR A 114 11.16 -10.88 3.82
C THR A 114 10.34 -9.59 3.90
N VAL A 115 9.02 -9.72 3.75
CA VAL A 115 8.04 -8.68 4.04
C VAL A 115 7.01 -9.23 5.02
N THR A 116 6.68 -8.44 6.05
CA THR A 116 5.66 -8.80 7.04
C THR A 116 4.66 -7.66 7.16
N HIS A 117 3.37 -7.95 6.95
CA HIS A 117 2.30 -6.97 7.14
C HIS A 117 1.83 -6.97 8.59
N TYR A 118 1.45 -5.79 9.07
CA TYR A 118 0.97 -5.61 10.43
C TYR A 118 -0.32 -4.83 10.46
N ARG A 119 -1.09 -5.11 11.52
CA ARG A 119 -2.24 -4.33 11.94
C ARG A 119 -2.01 -3.81 13.34
N VAL A 120 -2.29 -2.53 13.55
CA VAL A 120 -2.14 -1.89 14.86
C VAL A 120 -3.42 -1.13 15.18
N PRO A 121 -4.07 -1.43 16.32
CA PRO A 121 -5.20 -0.64 16.78
C PRO A 121 -4.74 0.77 17.15
N TYR A 122 -5.59 1.76 16.87
CA TYR A 122 -5.40 3.14 17.27
C TYR A 122 -6.71 3.71 17.81
N ASP A 123 -6.64 4.89 18.43
CA ASP A 123 -7.83 5.55 18.95
C ASP A 123 -8.62 6.21 17.80
N ILE A 124 -9.51 5.42 17.21
CA ILE A 124 -10.44 5.85 16.15
C ILE A 124 -11.36 6.95 16.68
N GLY A 125 -11.86 6.81 17.91
CA GLY A 125 -12.79 7.78 18.52
C GLY A 125 -12.15 9.16 18.69
N GLU A 126 -10.90 9.20 19.13
CA GLU A 126 -10.14 10.45 19.21
C GLU A 126 -9.90 11.08 17.83
N THR A 127 -9.61 10.28 16.80
CA THR A 127 -9.46 10.78 15.43
C THR A 127 -10.78 11.34 14.90
N GLN A 128 -11.90 10.63 15.11
CA GLN A 128 -13.23 11.07 14.72
C GLN A 128 -13.62 12.39 15.40
N ARG A 129 -13.40 12.50 16.72
CA ARG A 129 -13.65 13.74 17.48
C ARG A 129 -12.86 14.91 16.89
N ARG A 130 -11.58 14.74 16.58
CA ARG A 130 -10.75 15.79 15.97
C ARG A 130 -11.24 16.18 14.57
N MET A 131 -11.71 15.21 13.77
CA MET A 131 -12.27 15.49 12.45
C MET A 131 -13.56 16.33 12.55
N GLU A 132 -14.42 16.00 13.52
CA GLU A 132 -15.66 16.75 13.79
C GLU A 132 -15.36 18.18 14.27
N GLU A 133 -14.40 18.35 15.19
CA GLU A 133 -13.95 19.66 15.68
C GLU A 133 -13.36 20.54 14.57
N ALA A 134 -12.72 19.91 13.58
CA ALA A 134 -12.23 20.58 12.38
C ALA A 134 -13.34 20.87 11.34
N GLY A 135 -14.59 20.48 11.60
CA GLY A 135 -15.73 20.69 10.70
C GLY A 135 -15.72 19.79 9.46
N LEU A 136 -15.02 18.66 9.49
CA LEU A 136 -15.00 17.71 8.37
C LEU A 136 -16.35 16.97 8.25
N PRO A 137 -16.73 16.52 7.04
CA PRO A 137 -17.95 15.75 6.84
C PRO A 137 -18.00 14.51 7.74
N ARG A 138 -19.07 14.39 8.52
CA ARG A 138 -19.29 13.30 9.49
C ARG A 138 -19.09 11.90 8.90
N GLY A 139 -19.56 11.66 7.67
CA GLY A 139 -19.38 10.37 7.00
C GLY A 139 -17.92 9.96 6.77
N LEU A 140 -16.99 10.93 6.65
CA LEU A 140 -15.56 10.64 6.54
C LEU A 140 -14.95 10.21 7.88
N ALA A 141 -15.49 10.70 8.99
CA ALA A 141 -15.08 10.29 10.33
C ALA A 141 -15.66 8.89 10.64
N GLU A 142 -16.96 8.70 10.43
CA GLU A 142 -17.65 7.44 10.74
C GLU A 142 -17.03 6.23 10.02
N ARG A 143 -16.62 6.40 8.75
CA ARG A 143 -16.03 5.29 7.98
C ARG A 143 -14.72 4.73 8.52
N LEU A 144 -13.98 5.50 9.33
CA LEU A 144 -12.77 5.00 10.00
C LEU A 144 -13.09 3.80 10.90
N GLY A 145 -14.23 3.82 11.60
CA GLY A 145 -14.67 2.72 12.46
C GLY A 145 -15.09 1.45 11.71
N TYR A 146 -15.29 1.55 10.39
CA TYR A 146 -15.69 0.44 9.53
C TYR A 146 -14.58 -0.04 8.59
N GLY A 147 -13.40 0.62 8.58
CA GLY A 147 -12.34 0.35 7.61
C GLY A 147 -12.78 0.60 6.17
N ARG A 148 -13.28 1.81 5.86
CA ARG A 148 -13.79 2.23 4.53
C ARG A 148 -13.38 3.67 4.14
#